data_AF-A0A742UX78-F1
#
_entry.id   AF-A0A742UX78-F1
#
_cell.length_a   1.000
_cell.length_b   1.000
_cell.length_c   1.000
_cell.angle_alpha   90.00
_cell.angle_beta   90.00
_cell.angle_gamma   90.00
#
_symmetry.space_group_name_H-M   'P 1'
#
loop_
_entity.id
_entity.type
_entity.pdbx_description
1 polymer ?
#
loop_
_entity_poly.entity_id
_entity_poly.type
_entity_poly.pdbx_seq_one_letter_code
_entity_poly.pdbx_strand_id
1 'polypeptide(L)'
;MNKIYKLKFSKLANCLIAVPEFCTGVQNKKPVRMSLLIMSLMISFNIANASTVSSLIDYQVFRDFAENKGIFKPGTENITIYKKDGSVAGILNKAPMPDFKSVDRSGVATLVNPQYVVSVKHNGGYQNVVFGNSGNNPDANNYNYKLVDRNNHNRLDFHAPRLNKIVTEVASSSITEQGAKQGAYADKKRYPVFYRIGSGTQRIKDPNNKLTWLSGAYNYLTGGTVGSPSSYQNGEMITSRTGDTFSAAQGPLASYGEAGDSGSPLFGYDSTLNKWVLVGVLTAGNGAGCCGNNWAVIPTEWLENTINSDKDQDIIYKKDKGEMIWSYNKDTGTGSLKQDSVIYDMHGKKGTSDLNAGKDLIFTGDAGEIVLDNSVNQGAGSLTFNSDFKVSTKNDSTWIGSGIILNKDVNVLWQVNGEKGDALHKIGEGTLHVKSTGKNEGDLRVGDGTVILDQQKDDNGNVQAFNKVTITSGRPTVVLGDAEQIDANNIYFGFRGGRLDLNGNSISLSRIKAADNGAMIVNHNADTAAKVTLTGNGINNTNTDQAYLGFFGEKDNSLTNGELNIHYNPPSDKGFL
;
A
#
# COMPACT_ATOMS: atom_id res chain seq x y z
N MET A 1 -28.19 -2.14 10.04
CA MET A 1 -27.37 -1.09 10.70
C MET A 1 -26.25 -1.80 11.45
N ASN A 2 -25.03 -1.83 10.89
CA ASN A 2 -23.86 -2.32 11.61
C ASN A 2 -23.01 -1.11 11.98
N LYS A 3 -23.08 -0.68 13.25
CA LYS A 3 -22.19 0.36 13.78
C LYS A 3 -20.79 -0.26 13.93
N ILE A 4 -19.75 0.43 13.47
CA ILE A 4 -18.37 -0.01 13.73
C ILE A 4 -18.04 0.41 15.16
N TYR A 5 -17.55 -0.56 15.93
CA TYR A 5 -17.13 -0.38 17.32
C TYR A 5 -15.61 -0.52 17.41
N LYS A 6 -14.98 0.32 18.22
CA LYS A 6 -13.63 0.05 18.74
C LYS A 6 -13.77 -0.59 20.12
N LEU A 7 -12.88 -1.52 20.45
CA LEU A 7 -12.78 -2.01 21.81
C LEU A 7 -12.11 -0.96 22.70
N LYS A 8 -12.70 -0.70 23.87
CA LYS A 8 -12.10 0.09 24.95
C LYS A 8 -12.19 -0.67 26.26
N PHE A 9 -11.13 -0.64 27.04
CA PHE A 9 -11.15 -1.20 28.39
C PHE A 9 -12.06 -0.37 29.31
N SER A 10 -13.08 -1.00 29.87
CA SER A 10 -13.98 -0.39 30.85
C SER A 10 -13.54 -0.74 32.26
N LYS A 11 -13.10 0.24 33.04
CA LYS A 11 -12.78 0.06 34.47
C LYS A 11 -13.99 -0.37 35.32
N LEU A 12 -15.22 -0.12 34.85
CA LEU A 12 -16.45 -0.51 35.54
C LEU A 12 -16.86 -1.97 35.27
N ALA A 13 -16.53 -2.50 34.09
CA ALA A 13 -16.83 -3.90 33.71
C ALA A 13 -15.60 -4.82 33.81
N ASN A 14 -14.41 -4.25 34.03
CA ASN A 14 -13.11 -4.92 34.06
C ASN A 14 -12.81 -5.78 32.81
N CYS A 15 -13.25 -5.33 31.64
CA CYS A 15 -13.04 -5.99 30.35
C CYS A 15 -13.04 -4.98 29.17
N LEU A 16 -12.65 -5.45 27.99
CA LEU A 16 -12.84 -4.73 26.74
C LEU A 16 -14.32 -4.70 26.33
N ILE A 17 -14.87 -3.50 26.15
CA ILE A 17 -16.24 -3.30 25.64
C ILE A 17 -16.23 -2.61 24.28
N ALA A 18 -17.18 -2.99 23.43
CA ALA A 18 -17.42 -2.38 22.13
C ALA A 18 -18.05 -0.99 22.30
N VAL A 19 -17.34 0.07 21.91
CA VAL A 19 -17.83 1.47 21.94
C VAL A 19 -17.75 2.14 20.57
N PRO A 20 -18.61 3.11 20.25
CA PRO A 20 -18.49 3.90 19.01
C PRO A 20 -17.10 4.54 18.87
N GLU A 21 -16.58 4.58 17.64
CA GLU A 21 -15.22 5.10 17.36
C GLU A 21 -15.00 6.56 17.80
N PHE A 22 -16.07 7.35 17.92
CA PHE A 22 -16.02 8.77 18.27
C PHE A 22 -15.87 9.06 19.77
N CYS A 23 -16.03 8.06 20.65
CA CYS A 23 -15.88 8.28 22.09
C CYS A 23 -14.41 8.63 22.43
N THR A 24 -14.14 9.90 22.74
CA THR A 24 -12.88 10.37 23.36
C THR A 24 -12.95 10.19 24.88
N GLY A 25 -11.80 10.10 25.55
CA GLY A 25 -11.75 10.01 27.02
C GLY A 25 -11.81 11.41 27.63
N VAL A 26 -12.60 11.59 28.69
CA VAL A 26 -12.58 12.84 29.48
C VAL A 26 -11.25 12.91 30.22
N GLN A 27 -10.33 13.76 29.77
CA GLN A 27 -9.12 14.09 30.53
C GLN A 27 -9.44 15.24 31.49
N ASN A 28 -9.28 14.96 32.79
CA ASN A 28 -9.38 16.00 33.83
C ASN A 28 -8.23 17.00 33.67
N LYS A 29 -8.56 18.25 33.34
CA LYS A 29 -7.59 19.34 33.19
C LYS A 29 -7.01 19.72 34.57
N LYS A 30 -5.68 19.78 34.68
CA LYS A 30 -4.99 20.56 35.71
C LYS A 30 -4.60 21.93 35.13
N PRO A 31 -4.63 23.03 35.89
CA PRO A 31 -4.29 24.34 35.40
C PRO A 31 -2.76 24.51 35.33
N VAL A 32 -2.27 25.06 34.21
CA VAL A 32 -0.88 25.53 34.06
C VAL A 32 -0.92 27.03 33.81
N ARG A 33 -0.03 27.77 34.48
CA ARG A 33 0.00 29.24 34.45
C ARG A 33 0.35 29.77 33.06
N MET A 34 -0.29 30.87 32.72
CA MET A 34 -0.16 31.59 31.46
C MET A 34 0.91 32.68 31.58
N SER A 35 1.95 32.62 30.76
CA SER A 35 2.94 33.69 30.57
C SER A 35 2.88 34.18 29.13
N LEU A 36 2.40 35.40 28.92
CA LEU A 36 2.37 36.01 27.59
C LEU A 36 3.79 36.36 27.12
N LEU A 37 4.07 36.06 25.85
CA LEU A 37 5.00 36.86 25.06
C LEU A 37 4.35 37.14 23.70
N ILE A 38 4.15 38.41 23.39
CA ILE A 38 3.54 38.87 22.15
C ILE A 38 4.65 39.03 21.11
N MET A 39 4.52 38.36 19.98
CA MET A 39 5.35 38.60 18.79
C MET A 39 4.45 38.66 17.56
N SER A 40 4.15 39.88 17.13
CA SER A 40 3.30 40.14 15.96
C SER A 40 4.12 40.00 14.68
N LEU A 41 3.89 38.93 13.90
CA LEU A 41 4.27 38.86 12.49
C LEU A 41 3.02 38.77 11.62
N MET A 42 2.64 39.88 11.00
CA MET A 42 1.64 39.90 9.93
C MET A 42 2.26 39.32 8.66
N ILE A 43 2.11 38.01 8.44
CA ILE A 43 2.29 37.39 7.12
C ILE A 43 0.91 37.13 6.55
N SER A 44 0.58 37.83 5.46
CA SER A 44 -0.66 37.67 4.70
C SER A 44 -0.65 36.36 3.91
N PHE A 45 -0.83 35.23 4.61
CA PHE A 45 -1.13 33.95 3.98
C PHE A 45 -2.51 34.00 3.32
N ASN A 46 -2.55 33.77 2.01
CA ASN A 46 -3.79 33.49 1.29
C ASN A 46 -4.46 32.25 1.90
N ILE A 47 -5.78 32.34 2.10
CA ILE A 47 -6.51 31.46 3.02
C ILE A 47 -6.65 30.04 2.44
N ALA A 48 -6.18 29.04 3.20
CA ALA A 48 -6.34 27.62 2.87
C ALA A 48 -7.81 27.16 3.07
N ASN A 49 -8.33 26.36 2.15
CA ASN A 49 -9.75 26.02 2.02
C ASN A 49 -9.96 24.50 1.74
N ALA A 50 -11.19 24.00 1.57
CA ALA A 50 -11.70 22.73 2.14
C ALA A 50 -12.73 21.85 1.35
N SER A 51 -12.40 20.59 0.95
CA SER A 51 -13.34 19.50 0.54
C SER A 51 -14.76 19.69 1.12
N THR A 52 -15.73 19.93 0.24
CA THR A 52 -17.10 20.31 0.59
C THR A 52 -18.10 19.26 0.11
N VAL A 53 -18.95 18.78 1.02
CA VAL A 53 -20.03 17.81 0.75
C VAL A 53 -21.40 18.30 1.26
N SER A 54 -22.48 17.61 0.90
CA SER A 54 -23.85 17.99 1.28
C SER A 54 -24.11 17.86 2.80
N SER A 55 -24.72 18.88 3.40
CA SER A 55 -25.18 18.84 4.79
C SER A 55 -26.42 17.95 5.01
N LEU A 56 -27.12 17.57 3.94
CA LEU A 56 -28.35 16.76 4.01
C LEU A 56 -28.10 15.26 4.26
N ILE A 57 -26.87 14.79 4.02
CA ILE A 57 -26.47 13.39 4.19
C ILE A 57 -25.64 13.26 5.48
N ASP A 58 -25.68 12.10 6.13
CA ASP A 58 -24.81 11.86 7.30
C ASP A 58 -23.34 11.90 6.86
N TYR A 59 -22.53 12.65 7.62
CA TYR A 59 -21.13 12.88 7.28
C TYR A 59 -20.30 11.58 7.31
N GLN A 60 -20.72 10.59 8.10
CA GLN A 60 -20.10 9.28 8.14
C GLN A 60 -20.18 8.55 6.78
N VAL A 61 -21.18 8.85 5.94
CA VAL A 61 -21.32 8.24 4.61
C VAL A 61 -20.14 8.59 3.71
N PHE A 62 -19.71 9.85 3.70
CA PHE A 62 -18.55 10.31 2.91
C PHE A 62 -17.21 9.82 3.47
N ARG A 63 -17.14 9.53 4.77
CA ARG A 63 -16.00 8.89 5.45
C ARG A 63 -15.91 7.40 5.09
N ASP A 64 -17.00 6.67 5.26
CA ASP A 64 -17.06 5.24 4.97
C ASP A 64 -16.82 4.97 3.48
N PHE A 65 -17.35 5.82 2.60
CA PHE A 65 -17.06 5.80 1.17
C PHE A 65 -15.55 5.89 0.90
N ALA A 66 -14.88 6.90 1.44
CA ALA A 66 -13.46 7.14 1.17
C ALA A 66 -12.53 6.11 1.80
N GLU A 67 -12.92 5.52 2.93
CA GLU A 67 -12.13 4.52 3.64
C GLU A 67 -12.45 3.07 3.22
N ASN A 68 -13.39 2.86 2.29
CA ASN A 68 -13.97 1.57 1.91
C ASN A 68 -14.54 0.77 3.11
N LYS A 69 -15.25 1.47 4.01
CA LYS A 69 -15.85 0.92 5.23
C LYS A 69 -17.37 0.80 5.12
N GLY A 70 -18.00 0.21 6.13
CA GLY A 70 -19.44 0.09 6.23
C GLY A 70 -20.04 -0.67 5.05
N ILE A 71 -20.91 0.01 4.29
CA ILE A 71 -21.55 -0.49 3.06
C ILE A 71 -20.73 -0.27 1.79
N PHE A 72 -19.58 0.42 1.87
CA PHE A 72 -18.72 0.79 0.74
C PHE A 72 -17.49 -0.12 0.60
N LYS A 73 -17.65 -1.40 0.92
CA LYS A 73 -16.59 -2.40 0.68
C LYS A 73 -16.37 -2.56 -0.82
N PRO A 74 -15.12 -2.78 -1.30
CA PRO A 74 -14.86 -2.96 -2.72
C PRO A 74 -15.70 -4.10 -3.31
N GLY A 75 -16.17 -3.94 -4.54
CA GLY A 75 -17.06 -4.89 -5.22
C GLY A 75 -18.55 -4.78 -4.81
N THR A 76 -18.93 -3.97 -3.83
CA THR A 76 -20.35 -3.79 -3.47
C THR A 76 -21.08 -2.98 -4.53
N GLU A 77 -22.23 -3.47 -5.01
CA GLU A 77 -23.09 -2.81 -5.98
C GLU A 77 -24.38 -2.26 -5.36
N ASN A 78 -25.11 -1.44 -6.13
CA ASN A 78 -26.49 -1.00 -5.84
C ASN A 78 -26.68 -0.34 -4.47
N ILE A 79 -25.69 0.47 -4.05
CA ILE A 79 -25.66 1.09 -2.72
C ILE A 79 -26.66 2.26 -2.67
N THR A 80 -27.77 2.10 -1.96
CA THR A 80 -28.75 3.18 -1.72
C THR A 80 -28.24 4.18 -0.69
N ILE A 81 -28.27 5.45 -1.06
CA ILE A 81 -27.85 6.59 -0.23
C ILE A 81 -29.09 7.28 0.33
N TYR A 82 -29.08 7.53 1.64
CA TYR A 82 -30.17 8.18 2.36
C TYR A 82 -29.73 9.56 2.88
N LYS A 83 -30.67 10.50 2.90
CA LYS A 83 -30.55 11.76 3.63
C LYS A 83 -30.87 11.56 5.11
N LYS A 84 -30.55 12.55 5.94
CA LYS A 84 -30.84 12.58 7.39
C LYS A 84 -32.32 12.51 7.74
N ASP A 85 -33.21 12.90 6.81
CA ASP A 85 -34.67 12.78 6.95
C ASP A 85 -35.21 11.37 6.60
N GLY A 86 -34.34 10.44 6.21
CA GLY A 86 -34.70 9.08 5.77
C GLY A 86 -35.11 8.98 4.29
N SER A 87 -35.24 10.08 3.56
CA SER A 87 -35.52 10.07 2.13
C SER A 87 -34.30 9.61 1.32
N VAL A 88 -34.54 8.98 0.17
CA VAL A 88 -33.47 8.53 -0.73
C VAL A 88 -32.83 9.74 -1.43
N ALA A 89 -31.49 9.83 -1.39
CA ALA A 89 -30.69 10.78 -2.15
C ALA A 89 -30.35 10.24 -3.56
N GLY A 90 -30.20 8.91 -3.68
CA GLY A 90 -30.00 8.19 -4.93
C GLY A 90 -29.34 6.83 -4.70
N ILE A 91 -28.88 6.18 -5.76
CA ILE A 91 -28.28 4.84 -5.70
C ILE A 91 -26.97 4.85 -6.50
N LEU A 92 -25.91 4.27 -5.93
CA LEU A 92 -24.68 3.96 -6.64
C LEU A 92 -24.85 2.62 -7.38
N ASN A 93 -25.28 2.68 -8.65
CA ASN A 93 -25.65 1.50 -9.47
C ASN A 93 -25.04 1.51 -10.88
N LYS A 94 -23.93 2.23 -11.09
CA LYS A 94 -23.26 2.36 -12.39
C LYS A 94 -21.97 1.55 -12.52
N ALA A 95 -21.46 1.08 -11.38
CA ALA A 95 -20.26 0.26 -11.25
C ALA A 95 -20.26 -0.36 -9.84
N PRO A 96 -19.54 -1.46 -9.61
CA PRO A 96 -19.17 -1.90 -8.27
C PRO A 96 -18.33 -0.84 -7.55
N MET A 97 -18.40 -0.77 -6.23
CA MET A 97 -17.54 0.12 -5.44
C MET A 97 -16.04 -0.18 -5.69
N PRO A 98 -15.20 0.81 -6.03
CA PRO A 98 -13.77 0.61 -6.24
C PRO A 98 -13.03 0.29 -4.95
N ASP A 99 -11.83 -0.29 -5.10
CA ASP A 99 -10.83 -0.35 -4.04
C ASP A 99 -9.93 0.89 -4.10
N PHE A 100 -10.05 1.80 -3.13
CA PHE A 100 -9.27 3.04 -3.08
C PHE A 100 -7.89 2.87 -2.43
N LYS A 101 -7.45 1.65 -2.07
CA LYS A 101 -6.26 1.46 -1.24
C LYS A 101 -4.93 1.70 -1.98
N SER A 102 -4.95 1.80 -3.31
CA SER A 102 -3.85 2.34 -4.11
C SER A 102 -3.55 3.83 -3.82
N VAL A 103 -4.47 4.54 -3.18
CA VAL A 103 -4.29 5.93 -2.73
C VAL A 103 -3.57 5.95 -1.39
N ASP A 104 -2.62 6.87 -1.24
CA ASP A 104 -1.90 7.05 0.01
C ASP A 104 -2.82 7.52 1.15
N ARG A 105 -2.43 7.31 2.42
CA ARG A 105 -3.24 7.68 3.60
C ARG A 105 -3.55 9.17 3.71
N SER A 106 -2.73 10.05 3.14
CA SER A 106 -3.00 11.49 3.05
C SER A 106 -3.87 11.86 1.83
N GLY A 107 -4.15 10.95 0.91
CA GLY A 107 -5.08 11.19 -0.20
C GLY A 107 -4.56 12.17 -1.26
N VAL A 108 -3.25 12.43 -1.30
CA VAL A 108 -2.63 13.38 -2.24
C VAL A 108 -1.86 12.68 -3.35
N ALA A 109 -1.58 11.38 -3.22
CA ALA A 109 -0.84 10.58 -4.20
C ALA A 109 -1.49 9.21 -4.41
N THR A 110 -1.43 8.68 -5.63
CA THR A 110 -1.99 7.35 -5.98
C THR A 110 -0.96 6.49 -6.68
N LEU A 111 -0.80 5.24 -6.21
CA LEU A 111 0.08 4.23 -6.79
C LEU A 111 -0.43 3.78 -8.16
N VAL A 112 0.39 3.88 -9.20
CA VAL A 112 0.06 3.51 -10.61
C VAL A 112 0.99 2.44 -11.19
N ASN A 113 2.15 2.26 -10.56
CA ASN A 113 3.06 1.14 -10.75
C ASN A 113 3.56 0.74 -9.34
N PRO A 114 3.96 -0.51 -9.08
CA PRO A 114 4.46 -0.93 -7.77
C PRO A 114 5.49 -0.02 -7.10
N GLN A 115 6.24 0.79 -7.85
CA GLN A 115 7.22 1.74 -7.33
C GLN A 115 6.92 3.22 -7.62
N TYR A 116 5.84 3.56 -8.34
CA TYR A 116 5.55 4.95 -8.73
C TYR A 116 4.15 5.37 -8.32
N VAL A 117 4.08 6.53 -7.67
CA VAL A 117 2.84 7.25 -7.42
C VAL A 117 2.68 8.41 -8.41
N VAL A 118 1.45 8.90 -8.58
CA VAL A 118 1.17 10.15 -9.29
C VAL A 118 0.46 11.15 -8.38
N SER A 119 0.76 12.43 -8.60
CA SER A 119 0.19 13.59 -7.91
C SER A 119 0.46 14.86 -8.75
N VAL A 120 0.20 16.04 -8.20
CA VAL A 120 0.48 17.33 -8.85
C VAL A 120 1.84 17.90 -8.42
N LYS A 121 2.60 18.47 -9.34
CA LYS A 121 3.98 18.90 -9.05
C LYS A 121 4.09 20.01 -8.01
N HIS A 122 3.04 20.83 -7.85
CA HIS A 122 3.00 21.86 -6.81
C HIS A 122 2.93 21.29 -5.38
N ASN A 123 2.64 19.99 -5.20
CA ASN A 123 2.85 19.27 -3.93
C ASN A 123 4.34 18.99 -3.70
N GLY A 124 5.15 20.03 -3.53
CA GLY A 124 6.60 19.92 -3.33
C GLY A 124 7.02 19.44 -1.92
N GLY A 125 6.14 19.53 -0.92
CA GLY A 125 6.49 19.35 0.49
C GLY A 125 6.57 17.90 0.99
N TYR A 126 5.75 16.99 0.45
CA TYR A 126 5.72 15.60 0.95
C TYR A 126 6.95 14.82 0.47
N GLN A 127 7.58 14.05 1.37
CA GLN A 127 8.80 13.28 1.07
C GLN A 127 8.56 11.76 1.12
N ASN A 128 7.36 11.33 1.47
CA ASN A 128 7.00 9.93 1.60
C ASN A 128 5.48 9.70 1.46
N VAL A 129 5.11 8.45 1.24
CA VAL A 129 3.73 7.95 1.18
C VAL A 129 3.59 6.68 2.03
N VAL A 130 2.38 6.43 2.52
CA VAL A 130 2.04 5.26 3.34
C VAL A 130 0.71 4.69 2.86
N PHE A 131 0.63 3.37 2.66
CA PHE A 131 -0.56 2.69 2.11
C PHE A 131 -1.34 1.89 3.16
N GLY A 132 -2.50 1.36 2.80
CA GLY A 132 -3.40 0.62 3.71
C GLY A 132 -4.13 1.51 4.71
N ASN A 133 -4.73 0.91 5.76
CA ASN A 133 -5.61 1.63 6.68
C ASN A 133 -4.89 2.63 7.60
N SER A 134 -5.45 3.83 7.73
CA SER A 134 -5.04 4.84 8.73
C SER A 134 -5.21 4.32 10.16
N GLY A 135 -4.24 4.62 11.03
CA GLY A 135 -4.32 4.33 12.47
C GLY A 135 -2.96 4.05 13.10
N ASN A 136 -2.96 3.92 14.42
CA ASN A 136 -1.75 3.74 15.25
C ASN A 136 -1.62 2.30 15.78
N ASN A 137 -2.22 1.30 15.12
CA ASN A 137 -2.02 -0.10 15.49
C ASN A 137 -0.56 -0.50 15.17
N PRO A 138 0.29 -0.84 16.17
CA PRO A 138 1.68 -1.22 15.91
C PRO A 138 1.81 -2.50 15.10
N ASP A 139 0.81 -3.39 15.14
CA ASP A 139 0.83 -4.67 14.43
C ASP A 139 0.66 -4.51 12.92
N ALA A 140 0.16 -3.35 12.47
CA ALA A 140 0.13 -3.02 11.04
C ALA A 140 1.53 -2.83 10.43
N ASN A 141 2.56 -2.61 11.26
CA ASN A 141 3.98 -2.50 10.90
C ASN A 141 4.25 -1.66 9.63
N ASN A 142 3.53 -0.53 9.50
CA ASN A 142 3.41 0.25 8.27
C ASN A 142 4.78 0.63 7.69
N TYR A 143 5.02 0.41 6.39
CA TYR A 143 6.22 0.93 5.73
C TYR A 143 6.05 2.42 5.38
N ASN A 144 7.16 3.15 5.41
CA ASN A 144 7.21 4.56 5.02
C ASN A 144 7.99 4.70 3.71
N TYR A 145 7.28 4.71 2.59
CA TYR A 145 7.88 4.73 1.24
C TYR A 145 8.38 6.14 0.93
N LYS A 146 9.71 6.30 0.90
CA LYS A 146 10.37 7.58 0.62
C LYS A 146 10.39 7.84 -0.88
N LEU A 147 10.18 9.09 -1.27
CA LEU A 147 10.41 9.55 -2.64
C LEU A 147 11.93 9.65 -2.89
N VAL A 148 12.42 9.02 -3.96
CA VAL A 148 13.82 9.12 -4.41
C VAL A 148 13.98 10.06 -5.60
N ASP A 149 12.93 10.17 -6.42
CA ASP A 149 12.75 11.22 -7.42
C ASP A 149 11.31 11.73 -7.32
N ARG A 150 11.06 12.98 -7.72
CA ARG A 150 9.70 13.51 -7.90
C ARG A 150 9.20 13.31 -9.32
N ASN A 151 10.07 13.23 -10.33
CA ASN A 151 9.73 13.22 -11.76
C ASN A 151 8.70 14.30 -12.11
N ASN A 152 9.07 15.57 -11.95
CA ASN A 152 8.16 16.68 -12.25
C ASN A 152 7.94 16.83 -13.76
N HIS A 153 6.69 16.81 -14.23
CA HIS A 153 6.39 17.08 -15.63
C HIS A 153 6.75 18.54 -15.97
N ASN A 154 7.50 18.73 -17.06
CA ASN A 154 8.05 20.03 -17.46
C ASN A 154 6.99 21.15 -17.50
N ARG A 155 5.87 20.96 -18.21
CA ARG A 155 4.79 21.93 -18.39
C ARG A 155 3.58 21.65 -17.50
N LEU A 156 2.97 20.45 -17.59
CA LEU A 156 1.75 20.10 -16.87
C LEU A 156 1.95 20.15 -15.34
N ASP A 157 0.91 20.48 -14.58
CA ASP A 157 0.93 20.41 -13.12
C ASP A 157 0.75 18.95 -12.65
N PHE A 158 1.78 18.14 -12.90
CA PHE A 158 1.76 16.70 -12.72
C PHE A 158 3.16 16.22 -12.37
N HIS A 159 3.26 15.17 -11.56
CA HIS A 159 4.51 14.45 -11.36
C HIS A 159 4.29 12.97 -11.06
N ALA A 160 5.31 12.15 -11.28
CA ALA A 160 5.26 10.70 -11.04
C ALA A 160 6.41 10.20 -10.13
N PRO A 161 6.40 10.53 -8.83
CA PRO A 161 7.51 10.22 -7.95
C PRO A 161 7.83 8.72 -7.85
N ARG A 162 9.12 8.40 -7.99
CA ARG A 162 9.69 7.07 -7.75
C ARG A 162 9.89 6.85 -6.26
N LEU A 163 9.51 5.68 -5.76
CA LEU A 163 9.66 5.28 -4.36
C LEU A 163 10.98 4.51 -4.14
N ASN A 164 11.46 4.47 -2.90
CA ASN A 164 12.70 3.77 -2.53
C ASN A 164 12.58 2.23 -2.47
N LYS A 165 11.35 1.71 -2.47
CA LYS A 165 11.00 0.28 -2.42
C LYS A 165 9.70 0.04 -3.20
N ILE A 166 9.51 -1.17 -3.71
CA ILE A 166 8.23 -1.60 -4.28
C ILE A 166 7.16 -1.76 -3.19
N VAL A 167 5.92 -1.40 -3.48
CA VAL A 167 4.82 -1.41 -2.50
C VAL A 167 4.25 -2.81 -2.32
N THR A 168 4.11 -3.24 -1.07
CA THR A 168 3.66 -4.60 -0.72
C THR A 168 2.18 -4.67 -0.36
N GLU A 169 1.67 -3.65 0.34
CA GLU A 169 0.37 -3.64 1.01
C GLU A 169 -0.83 -3.58 0.06
N VAL A 170 -0.64 -3.04 -1.15
CA VAL A 170 -1.71 -2.70 -2.09
C VAL A 170 -1.26 -2.91 -3.53
N ALA A 171 -2.21 -3.22 -4.41
CA ALA A 171 -1.98 -3.20 -5.86
C ALA A 171 -1.99 -1.76 -6.39
N SER A 172 -1.25 -1.51 -7.47
CA SER A 172 -1.33 -0.25 -8.21
C SER A 172 -2.66 -0.10 -8.94
N SER A 173 -3.13 1.14 -9.07
CA SER A 173 -4.32 1.46 -9.87
C SER A 173 -4.02 1.29 -11.37
N SER A 174 -4.97 0.72 -12.11
CA SER A 174 -5.01 0.90 -13.57
C SER A 174 -5.19 2.38 -13.91
N ILE A 175 -4.47 2.87 -14.91
CA ILE A 175 -4.65 4.23 -15.45
C ILE A 175 -5.57 4.22 -16.67
N THR A 176 -6.08 5.39 -17.06
CA THR A 176 -6.87 5.56 -18.28
C THR A 176 -6.05 5.23 -19.53
N GLU A 177 -6.58 4.36 -20.40
CA GLU A 177 -5.97 4.04 -21.70
C GLU A 177 -6.18 5.14 -22.75
N GLN A 178 -7.08 6.11 -22.51
CA GLN A 178 -7.32 7.21 -23.46
C GLN A 178 -6.41 8.42 -23.26
N GLY A 179 -5.70 8.51 -22.13
CA GLY A 179 -4.80 9.63 -21.81
C GLY A 179 -5.45 11.00 -22.04
N ALA A 180 -4.65 11.95 -22.52
CA ALA A 180 -5.03 13.34 -22.78
C ALA A 180 -5.91 13.54 -24.04
N LYS A 181 -6.96 12.74 -24.23
CA LYS A 181 -7.85 12.81 -25.40
C LYS A 181 -9.03 13.76 -25.18
N GLN A 182 -9.11 14.81 -26.00
CA GLN A 182 -10.18 15.81 -25.98
C GLN A 182 -11.58 15.16 -26.02
N GLY A 183 -12.39 15.42 -24.99
CA GLY A 183 -13.78 14.97 -24.89
C GLY A 183 -13.98 13.52 -24.42
N ALA A 184 -12.91 12.74 -24.22
CA ALA A 184 -13.01 11.31 -23.89
C ALA A 184 -13.87 11.02 -22.64
N TYR A 185 -13.74 11.85 -21.61
CA TYR A 185 -14.39 11.67 -20.30
C TYR A 185 -15.81 12.25 -20.21
N ALA A 186 -16.28 12.87 -21.29
CA ALA A 186 -17.68 13.30 -21.43
C ALA A 186 -18.58 12.17 -22.00
N ASP A 187 -18.00 11.11 -22.59
CA ASP A 187 -18.77 9.96 -23.08
C ASP A 187 -19.28 9.10 -21.91
N LYS A 188 -20.56 9.29 -21.60
CA LYS A 188 -21.28 8.54 -20.55
C LYS A 188 -21.54 7.07 -20.90
N LYS A 189 -21.34 6.63 -22.14
CA LYS A 189 -21.42 5.20 -22.51
C LYS A 189 -20.16 4.47 -22.06
N ARG A 190 -18.98 5.07 -22.25
CA ARG A 190 -17.72 4.52 -21.75
C ARG A 190 -17.49 4.81 -20.27
N TYR A 191 -17.73 6.05 -19.82
CA TYR A 191 -17.56 6.48 -18.43
C TYR A 191 -18.89 6.91 -17.78
N PRO A 192 -19.73 5.97 -17.32
CA PRO A 192 -21.04 6.28 -16.73
C PRO A 192 -20.95 6.92 -15.34
N VAL A 193 -19.80 6.85 -14.66
CA VAL A 193 -19.61 7.37 -13.29
C VAL A 193 -18.15 7.72 -12.99
N PHE A 194 -17.95 8.76 -12.19
CA PHE A 194 -16.65 9.19 -11.67
C PHE A 194 -16.70 9.37 -10.15
N TYR A 195 -15.68 8.89 -9.45
CA TYR A 195 -15.52 9.00 -7.99
C TYR A 195 -14.20 9.69 -7.64
N ARG A 196 -14.19 10.46 -6.55
CA ARG A 196 -12.96 11.01 -5.93
C ARG A 196 -12.89 10.68 -4.45
N ILE A 197 -11.67 10.65 -3.92
CA ILE A 197 -11.38 10.72 -2.48
C ILE A 197 -10.25 11.72 -2.26
N GLY A 198 -10.17 12.37 -1.11
CA GLY A 198 -9.11 13.32 -0.77
C GLY A 198 -9.19 13.80 0.68
N SER A 199 -8.11 14.42 1.17
CA SER A 199 -8.00 14.92 2.56
C SER A 199 -7.84 16.44 2.64
N GLY A 200 -8.45 17.21 1.73
CA GLY A 200 -8.50 18.67 1.87
C GLY A 200 -9.02 19.12 3.23
N THR A 201 -8.98 20.43 3.50
CA THR A 201 -9.71 20.98 4.67
C THR A 201 -11.19 20.53 4.55
N GLN A 202 -12.01 20.50 5.60
CA GLN A 202 -13.28 19.77 5.56
C GLN A 202 -14.50 20.66 5.81
N ARG A 203 -15.53 20.52 4.98
CA ARG A 203 -16.75 21.35 4.99
C ARG A 203 -18.03 20.57 4.67
N ILE A 204 -19.15 21.10 5.18
CA ILE A 204 -20.49 20.82 4.68
C ILE A 204 -21.13 22.09 4.10
N LYS A 205 -21.90 21.93 3.03
CA LYS A 205 -22.68 22.97 2.35
C LYS A 205 -24.17 22.66 2.50
N ASP A 206 -24.97 23.67 2.84
CA ASP A 206 -26.43 23.54 2.88
C ASP A 206 -27.10 24.00 1.56
N PRO A 207 -28.40 23.73 1.34
CA PRO A 207 -29.11 24.13 0.13
C PRO A 207 -29.14 25.64 -0.14
N ASN A 208 -28.87 26.47 0.87
CA ASN A 208 -28.74 27.93 0.74
C ASN A 208 -27.30 28.36 0.41
N ASN A 209 -26.44 27.40 0.06
CA ASN A 209 -25.00 27.57 -0.19
C ASN A 209 -24.17 27.99 1.04
N LYS A 210 -24.71 27.93 2.27
CA LYS A 210 -23.94 28.24 3.47
C LYS A 210 -22.92 27.15 3.73
N LEU A 211 -21.65 27.54 3.84
CA LEU A 211 -20.55 26.64 4.20
C LEU A 211 -20.36 26.61 5.72
N THR A 212 -20.21 25.40 6.26
CA THR A 212 -19.82 25.15 7.65
C THR A 212 -18.51 24.36 7.66
N TRP A 213 -17.49 24.90 8.32
CA TRP A 213 -16.17 24.28 8.47
C TRP A 213 -16.20 23.18 9.55
N LEU A 214 -15.46 22.09 9.30
CA LEU A 214 -15.39 20.91 10.18
C LEU A 214 -13.96 20.55 10.61
N SER A 215 -12.96 20.68 9.72
CA SER A 215 -11.57 20.28 10.03
C SER A 215 -10.56 20.94 9.10
N GLY A 216 -9.27 20.94 9.48
CA GLY A 216 -8.14 21.32 8.63
C GLY A 216 -7.81 20.26 7.58
N ALA A 217 -6.94 20.58 6.62
CA ALA A 217 -6.44 19.61 5.67
C ALA A 217 -5.62 18.50 6.35
N TYR A 218 -5.48 17.37 5.66
CA TYR A 218 -4.64 16.22 6.00
C TYR A 218 -5.04 15.47 7.28
N ASN A 219 -6.23 15.74 7.84
CA ASN A 219 -6.71 15.10 9.08
C ASN A 219 -7.43 13.77 8.84
N TYR A 220 -8.21 13.64 7.76
CA TYR A 220 -8.91 12.42 7.36
C TYR A 220 -9.40 12.52 5.91
N LEU A 221 -9.74 11.37 5.32
CA LEU A 221 -10.26 11.28 3.96
C LEU A 221 -11.78 11.51 3.91
N THR A 222 -12.24 12.19 2.86
CA THR A 222 -13.64 12.22 2.42
C THR A 222 -13.70 11.98 0.92
N GLY A 223 -14.84 11.50 0.43
CA GLY A 223 -15.00 11.21 -0.98
C GLY A 223 -16.45 11.04 -1.38
N GLY A 224 -16.66 10.91 -2.68
CA GLY A 224 -17.98 10.76 -3.26
C GLY A 224 -17.98 10.86 -4.77
N THR A 225 -19.13 11.23 -5.33
CA THR A 225 -19.40 11.26 -6.76
C THR A 225 -19.04 12.60 -7.41
N VAL A 226 -18.64 12.53 -8.69
CA VAL A 226 -18.33 13.66 -9.56
C VAL A 226 -19.11 13.49 -10.86
N GLY A 227 -19.71 14.58 -11.36
CA GLY A 227 -20.39 14.60 -12.65
C GLY A 227 -19.40 14.54 -13.81
N SER A 228 -19.80 13.92 -14.93
CA SER A 228 -18.96 13.71 -16.11
C SER A 228 -18.21 14.98 -16.54
N PRO A 229 -16.87 14.98 -16.57
CA PRO A 229 -16.09 16.18 -16.81
C PRO A 229 -15.93 16.48 -18.31
N SER A 230 -15.77 17.76 -18.65
CA SER A 230 -15.42 18.24 -19.99
C SER A 230 -13.92 18.52 -20.11
N SER A 231 -13.36 18.33 -21.31
CA SER A 231 -11.94 18.57 -21.59
C SER A 231 -11.63 20.00 -22.04
N TYR A 232 -10.48 20.50 -21.62
CA TYR A 232 -9.84 21.69 -22.17
C TYR A 232 -8.33 21.45 -22.33
N GLN A 233 -7.57 22.43 -22.83
CA GLN A 233 -6.13 22.31 -23.07
C GLN A 233 -5.79 21.05 -23.90
N ASN A 234 -6.51 20.87 -25.01
CA ASN A 234 -6.40 19.76 -25.96
C ASN A 234 -6.61 18.34 -25.36
N GLY A 235 -7.20 18.24 -24.17
CA GLY A 235 -7.48 16.97 -23.50
C GLY A 235 -6.58 16.69 -22.29
N GLU A 236 -5.52 17.47 -22.09
CA GLU A 236 -4.60 17.34 -20.95
C GLU A 236 -5.25 17.69 -19.61
N MET A 237 -6.28 18.53 -19.66
CA MET A 237 -7.01 18.99 -18.48
C MET A 237 -8.49 18.70 -18.64
N ILE A 238 -9.13 18.36 -17.52
CA ILE A 238 -10.58 18.13 -17.44
C ILE A 238 -11.19 18.92 -16.29
N THR A 239 -12.45 19.31 -16.43
CA THR A 239 -13.19 20.11 -15.44
C THR A 239 -14.62 19.63 -15.24
N SER A 240 -15.15 19.75 -14.02
CA SER A 240 -16.54 19.44 -13.70
C SER A 240 -17.08 20.41 -12.66
N ARG A 241 -18.39 20.73 -12.73
CA ARG A 241 -19.07 21.65 -11.81
C ARG A 241 -19.39 21.00 -10.45
N THR A 242 -18.40 20.43 -9.81
CA THR A 242 -18.50 19.74 -8.51
C THR A 242 -19.02 20.63 -7.36
N GLY A 243 -18.91 21.96 -7.49
CA GLY A 243 -19.52 22.91 -6.56
C GLY A 243 -21.06 22.99 -6.63
N ASP A 244 -21.68 22.45 -7.68
CA ASP A 244 -23.14 22.28 -7.82
C ASP A 244 -23.62 21.09 -6.97
N THR A 245 -23.31 21.09 -5.66
CA THR A 245 -23.43 19.96 -4.71
C THR A 245 -24.82 19.32 -4.61
N PHE A 246 -25.88 20.03 -5.02
CA PHE A 246 -27.27 19.55 -5.01
C PHE A 246 -27.81 19.20 -6.41
N SER A 247 -26.98 19.32 -7.45
CA SER A 247 -27.35 18.94 -8.81
C SER A 247 -27.29 17.43 -8.97
N ALA A 248 -28.35 16.83 -9.52
CA ALA A 248 -28.38 15.41 -9.86
C ALA A 248 -27.26 15.01 -10.85
N ALA A 249 -26.71 15.97 -11.61
CA ALA A 249 -25.57 15.74 -12.50
C ALA A 249 -24.28 15.35 -11.76
N GLN A 250 -24.14 15.67 -10.47
CA GLN A 250 -22.98 15.32 -9.64
C GLN A 250 -23.11 13.95 -8.94
N GLY A 251 -24.25 13.27 -9.07
CA GLY A 251 -24.55 12.03 -8.37
C GLY A 251 -24.95 12.22 -6.90
N PRO A 252 -25.34 11.13 -6.19
CA PRO A 252 -25.96 11.22 -4.87
C PRO A 252 -25.00 11.54 -3.72
N LEU A 253 -23.68 11.54 -3.95
CA LEU A 253 -22.66 11.89 -2.97
C LEU A 253 -21.71 12.97 -3.53
N ALA A 254 -22.26 14.02 -4.14
CA ALA A 254 -21.47 15.10 -4.75
C ALA A 254 -20.32 15.58 -3.83
N SER A 255 -19.09 15.48 -4.32
CA SER A 255 -17.88 15.89 -3.60
C SER A 255 -17.14 16.98 -4.37
N TYR A 256 -17.08 18.17 -3.79
CA TYR A 256 -16.21 19.26 -4.26
C TYR A 256 -14.86 19.15 -3.55
N GLY A 257 -13.76 19.13 -4.32
CA GLY A 257 -12.41 19.21 -3.76
C GLY A 257 -11.94 20.65 -3.60
N GLU A 258 -11.03 20.92 -2.66
CA GLU A 258 -10.45 22.24 -2.45
C GLU A 258 -8.96 22.12 -2.06
N ALA A 259 -8.37 23.14 -1.41
CA ALA A 259 -6.97 23.10 -1.03
C ALA A 259 -6.66 21.97 -0.02
N GLY A 260 -5.55 21.29 -0.25
CA GLY A 260 -5.20 20.02 0.38
C GLY A 260 -5.80 18.79 -0.30
N ASP A 261 -6.78 18.94 -1.20
CA ASP A 261 -7.14 17.90 -2.18
C ASP A 261 -6.27 17.98 -3.44
N SER A 262 -5.33 18.91 -3.53
CA SER A 262 -4.32 18.94 -4.60
C SER A 262 -3.60 17.60 -4.70
N GLY A 263 -3.54 17.01 -5.89
CA GLY A 263 -2.99 15.67 -6.14
C GLY A 263 -3.99 14.52 -5.95
N SER A 264 -5.14 14.78 -5.33
CA SER A 264 -6.13 13.74 -5.06
C SER A 264 -6.73 13.13 -6.34
N PRO A 265 -7.00 11.82 -6.36
CA PRO A 265 -7.39 11.10 -7.57
C PRO A 265 -8.84 11.37 -8.01
N LEU A 266 -9.03 11.35 -9.33
CA LEU A 266 -10.33 11.11 -9.98
C LEU A 266 -10.30 9.75 -10.65
N PHE A 267 -11.14 8.83 -10.18
CA PHE A 267 -11.38 7.54 -10.81
C PHE A 267 -12.61 7.62 -11.72
N GLY A 268 -12.52 7.01 -12.91
CA GLY A 268 -13.65 6.75 -13.79
C GLY A 268 -13.85 5.25 -13.95
N TYR A 269 -15.09 4.78 -14.04
CA TYR A 269 -15.35 3.40 -14.40
C TYR A 269 -15.36 3.27 -15.92
N ASP A 270 -14.41 2.52 -16.50
CA ASP A 270 -14.35 2.30 -17.94
C ASP A 270 -15.17 1.07 -18.31
N SER A 271 -16.35 1.30 -18.87
CA SER A 271 -17.32 0.25 -19.24
C SER A 271 -16.90 -0.55 -20.48
N THR A 272 -15.93 -0.06 -21.27
CA THR A 272 -15.32 -0.84 -22.35
C THR A 272 -14.33 -1.87 -21.79
N LEU A 273 -13.70 -1.55 -20.66
CA LEU A 273 -12.66 -2.38 -20.02
C LEU A 273 -13.18 -3.12 -18.77
N ASN A 274 -14.44 -2.90 -18.39
CA ASN A 274 -15.10 -3.43 -17.20
C ASN A 274 -14.31 -3.21 -15.88
N LYS A 275 -13.58 -2.09 -15.78
CA LYS A 275 -12.68 -1.81 -14.64
C LYS A 275 -12.66 -0.33 -14.26
N TRP A 276 -12.35 -0.04 -13.00
CA TRP A 276 -12.01 1.31 -12.57
C TRP A 276 -10.61 1.71 -13.06
N VAL A 277 -10.50 2.93 -13.57
CA VAL A 277 -9.23 3.53 -14.00
C VAL A 277 -9.02 4.90 -13.34
N LEU A 278 -7.77 5.21 -12.98
CA LEU A 278 -7.36 6.54 -12.59
C LEU A 278 -7.33 7.42 -13.85
N VAL A 279 -8.17 8.45 -13.87
CA VAL A 279 -8.34 9.38 -14.99
C VAL A 279 -7.44 10.60 -14.86
N GLY A 280 -7.25 11.11 -13.64
CA GLY A 280 -6.44 12.29 -13.38
C GLY A 280 -6.27 12.62 -11.91
N VAL A 281 -5.50 13.68 -11.64
CA VAL A 281 -5.18 14.19 -10.30
C VAL A 281 -5.61 15.65 -10.18
N LEU A 282 -6.20 16.03 -9.04
CA LEU A 282 -6.83 17.34 -8.86
C LEU A 282 -5.76 18.44 -8.78
N THR A 283 -5.87 19.46 -9.63
CA THR A 283 -4.94 20.60 -9.65
C THR A 283 -5.51 21.83 -8.97
N ALA A 284 -6.80 22.12 -9.15
CA ALA A 284 -7.40 23.36 -8.67
C ALA A 284 -8.93 23.28 -8.46
N GLY A 285 -9.46 24.30 -7.79
CA GLY A 285 -10.89 24.63 -7.72
C GLY A 285 -11.07 26.15 -7.63
N ASN A 286 -12.30 26.64 -7.81
CA ASN A 286 -12.59 28.09 -7.84
C ASN A 286 -12.81 28.70 -6.44
N GLY A 287 -12.03 28.30 -5.44
CA GLY A 287 -12.20 28.73 -4.05
C GLY A 287 -13.30 27.99 -3.29
N ALA A 288 -13.67 28.49 -2.12
CA ALA A 288 -14.48 27.74 -1.15
C ALA A 288 -15.92 27.46 -1.62
N GLY A 289 -16.30 26.19 -1.67
CA GLY A 289 -17.64 25.69 -1.99
C GLY A 289 -18.23 26.09 -3.34
N CYS A 290 -17.44 26.64 -4.28
CA CYS A 290 -17.94 27.18 -5.54
C CYS A 290 -17.71 26.27 -6.75
N CYS A 291 -18.60 26.41 -7.73
CA CYS A 291 -18.25 26.28 -9.13
C CYS A 291 -17.79 24.86 -9.52
N GLY A 292 -16.49 24.62 -9.72
CA GLY A 292 -15.96 23.34 -10.16
C GLY A 292 -14.48 23.11 -9.84
N ASN A 293 -14.04 21.89 -10.11
CA ASN A 293 -12.66 21.44 -9.98
C ASN A 293 -12.04 21.16 -11.34
N ASN A 294 -10.71 21.24 -11.38
CA ASN A 294 -9.89 20.86 -12.52
C ASN A 294 -8.95 19.72 -12.12
N TRP A 295 -8.73 18.79 -13.05
CA TRP A 295 -7.75 17.71 -12.90
C TRP A 295 -6.81 17.70 -14.11
N ALA A 296 -5.53 17.45 -13.84
CA ALA A 296 -4.58 17.02 -14.87
C ALA A 296 -4.91 15.55 -15.20
N VAL A 297 -5.20 15.27 -16.46
CA VAL A 297 -5.41 13.91 -16.96
C VAL A 297 -4.06 13.18 -16.94
N ILE A 298 -4.06 11.87 -16.65
CA ILE A 298 -2.82 11.09 -16.63
C ILE A 298 -2.14 11.17 -18.02
N PRO A 299 -0.92 11.73 -18.12
CA PRO A 299 -0.17 11.81 -19.38
C PRO A 299 0.53 10.47 -19.62
N THR A 300 -0.22 9.51 -20.17
CA THR A 300 0.15 8.08 -20.26
C THR A 300 1.53 7.83 -20.85
N GLU A 301 1.80 8.35 -22.05
CA GLU A 301 3.08 8.18 -22.75
C GLU A 301 4.27 8.77 -21.95
N TRP A 302 4.08 9.95 -21.34
CA TRP A 302 5.11 10.56 -20.50
C TRP A 302 5.37 9.74 -19.22
N LEU A 303 4.31 9.19 -18.61
CA LEU A 303 4.40 8.36 -17.41
C LEU A 303 5.12 7.04 -17.72
N GLU A 304 4.78 6.40 -18.83
CA GLU A 304 5.43 5.18 -19.31
C GLU A 304 6.92 5.42 -19.62
N ASN A 305 7.24 6.49 -20.36
CA ASN A 305 8.63 6.87 -20.63
C ASN A 305 9.42 7.21 -19.36
N THR A 306 8.78 7.83 -18.37
CA THR A 306 9.39 8.12 -17.06
C THR A 306 9.76 6.82 -16.34
N ILE A 307 8.82 5.88 -16.22
CA ILE A 307 9.05 4.58 -15.58
C ILE A 307 10.10 3.75 -16.36
N ASN A 308 10.04 3.77 -17.69
CA ASN A 308 10.99 3.02 -18.52
C ASN A 308 12.42 3.61 -18.49
N SER A 309 12.57 4.92 -18.21
CA SER A 309 13.90 5.55 -18.06
C SER A 309 14.69 5.08 -16.83
N ASP A 310 14.05 4.33 -15.93
CA ASP A 310 14.64 3.75 -14.73
C ASP A 310 15.06 2.27 -14.86
N LYS A 311 14.98 1.71 -16.07
CA LYS A 311 15.42 0.35 -16.39
C LYS A 311 16.78 0.37 -17.09
N ASP A 312 17.65 -0.57 -16.74
CA ASP A 312 18.76 -0.95 -17.62
C ASP A 312 18.24 -1.88 -18.74
N GLN A 313 19.12 -2.32 -19.64
CA GLN A 313 18.76 -3.25 -20.72
C GLN A 313 18.28 -4.61 -20.16
N ASP A 314 17.21 -5.17 -20.75
CA ASP A 314 16.75 -6.53 -20.48
C ASP A 314 17.89 -7.56 -20.58
N ILE A 315 18.05 -8.33 -19.50
CA ILE A 315 19.09 -9.34 -19.33
C ILE A 315 18.54 -10.66 -19.87
N ILE A 316 19.11 -11.13 -20.99
CA ILE A 316 18.69 -12.34 -21.67
C ILE A 316 19.67 -13.46 -21.35
N TYR A 317 19.33 -14.32 -20.40
CA TYR A 317 20.13 -15.49 -20.06
C TYR A 317 20.00 -16.58 -21.14
N LYS A 318 21.13 -17.19 -21.49
CA LYS A 318 21.19 -18.31 -22.45
C LYS A 318 21.87 -19.52 -21.83
N LYS A 319 21.22 -20.67 -21.81
CA LYS A 319 21.72 -21.86 -21.09
C LYS A 319 23.01 -22.45 -21.68
N ASP A 320 23.24 -22.27 -22.98
CA ASP A 320 24.49 -22.68 -23.65
C ASP A 320 25.70 -21.79 -23.29
N LYS A 321 25.49 -20.67 -22.59
CA LYS A 321 26.53 -19.69 -22.24
C LYS A 321 27.03 -19.75 -20.79
N GLY A 322 26.56 -20.73 -20.01
CA GLY A 322 27.06 -21.02 -18.66
C GLY A 322 26.60 -20.03 -17.60
N GLU A 323 27.29 -20.02 -16.46
CA GLU A 323 26.98 -19.17 -15.29
C GLU A 323 27.08 -17.66 -15.63
N MET A 324 26.14 -16.85 -15.14
CA MET A 324 26.18 -15.39 -15.27
C MET A 324 26.79 -14.76 -14.01
N ILE A 325 27.90 -14.05 -14.16
CA ILE A 325 28.62 -13.41 -13.04
C ILE A 325 28.17 -11.97 -12.90
N TRP A 326 27.70 -11.60 -11.70
CA TRP A 326 27.29 -10.25 -11.34
C TRP A 326 28.36 -9.59 -10.46
N SER A 327 29.04 -8.60 -11.04
CA SER A 327 30.03 -7.76 -10.36
C SER A 327 29.46 -6.38 -10.05
N TYR A 328 29.92 -5.74 -8.98
CA TYR A 328 29.45 -4.41 -8.55
C TYR A 328 30.52 -3.63 -7.78
N ASN A 329 30.77 -2.39 -8.21
CA ASN A 329 31.61 -1.43 -7.51
C ASN A 329 30.75 -0.45 -6.72
N LYS A 330 30.75 -0.62 -5.39
CA LYS A 330 30.00 0.21 -4.43
C LYS A 330 30.43 1.69 -4.39
N ASP A 331 31.66 1.99 -4.79
CA ASP A 331 32.22 3.35 -4.69
C ASP A 331 31.79 4.21 -5.89
N THR A 332 31.62 3.59 -7.08
CA THR A 332 31.10 4.24 -8.28
C THR A 332 29.58 4.12 -8.43
N GLY A 333 28.96 3.08 -7.85
CA GLY A 333 27.55 2.75 -8.04
C GLY A 333 27.26 1.99 -9.33
N THR A 334 28.28 1.34 -9.92
CA THR A 334 28.20 0.68 -11.23
C THR A 334 28.62 -0.79 -11.14
N GLY A 335 27.92 -1.67 -11.82
CA GLY A 335 28.22 -3.09 -11.93
C GLY A 335 28.01 -3.60 -13.35
N SER A 336 28.17 -4.91 -13.51
CA SER A 336 27.82 -5.60 -14.75
C SER A 336 27.43 -7.04 -14.50
N LEU A 337 26.58 -7.59 -15.38
CA LEU A 337 26.27 -9.00 -15.45
C LEU A 337 26.89 -9.57 -16.73
N LYS A 338 27.84 -10.48 -16.58
CA LYS A 338 28.60 -11.08 -17.68
C LYS A 338 28.26 -12.55 -17.84
N GLN A 339 27.97 -12.96 -19.07
CA GLN A 339 27.78 -14.36 -19.46
C GLN A 339 28.55 -14.62 -20.76
N ASP A 340 29.50 -15.57 -20.75
CA ASP A 340 30.46 -15.78 -21.85
C ASP A 340 31.16 -14.47 -22.28
N SER A 341 30.84 -13.96 -23.47
CA SER A 341 31.35 -12.71 -24.04
C SER A 341 30.35 -11.54 -23.96
N VAL A 342 29.11 -11.81 -23.52
CA VAL A 342 28.04 -10.81 -23.39
C VAL A 342 28.15 -10.14 -22.02
N ILE A 343 28.01 -8.82 -22.00
CA ILE A 343 28.04 -7.99 -20.80
C ILE A 343 26.80 -7.09 -20.84
N TYR A 344 26.05 -7.09 -19.75
CA TYR A 344 24.98 -6.14 -19.47
C TYR A 344 25.45 -5.17 -18.40
N ASP A 345 25.34 -3.88 -18.65
CA ASP A 345 25.61 -2.85 -17.63
C ASP A 345 24.52 -2.88 -16.55
N MET A 346 24.91 -2.52 -15.32
CA MET A 346 24.02 -2.48 -14.16
C MET A 346 24.32 -1.24 -13.32
N HIS A 347 23.29 -0.51 -12.91
CA HIS A 347 23.42 0.66 -12.07
C HIS A 347 22.79 0.45 -10.68
N GLY A 348 23.55 0.79 -9.63
CA GLY A 348 23.12 0.73 -8.25
C GLY A 348 23.12 2.10 -7.57
N LYS A 349 23.10 2.09 -6.23
CA LYS A 349 23.15 3.29 -5.42
C LYS A 349 24.48 4.03 -5.65
N LYS A 350 24.40 5.32 -5.98
CA LYS A 350 25.59 6.14 -6.22
C LYS A 350 26.00 6.90 -4.96
N GLY A 351 27.23 6.64 -4.50
CA GLY A 351 27.78 7.28 -3.30
C GLY A 351 26.94 7.04 -2.03
N THR A 352 26.94 8.00 -1.12
CA THR A 352 26.38 7.81 0.23
C THR A 352 24.86 7.87 0.30
N SER A 353 24.17 8.52 -0.65
CA SER A 353 22.73 8.83 -0.52
C SER A 353 21.88 8.76 -1.80
N ASP A 354 22.46 8.72 -3.01
CA ASP A 354 21.67 8.71 -4.24
C ASP A 354 21.16 7.29 -4.54
N LEU A 355 19.94 7.02 -4.07
CA LEU A 355 19.20 5.79 -4.36
C LEU A 355 18.64 5.78 -5.79
N ASN A 356 18.38 6.94 -6.39
CA ASN A 356 17.69 7.05 -7.68
C ASN A 356 18.60 6.69 -8.86
N ALA A 357 19.91 6.84 -8.71
CA ALA A 357 20.90 6.33 -9.65
C ALA A 357 20.76 4.82 -9.94
N GLY A 358 20.19 4.06 -9.00
CA GLY A 358 19.97 2.63 -9.17
C GLY A 358 18.85 2.32 -10.18
N LYS A 359 19.11 1.39 -11.09
CA LYS A 359 18.20 1.02 -12.18
C LYS A 359 17.61 -0.37 -11.99
N ASP A 360 16.42 -0.57 -12.53
CA ASP A 360 15.69 -1.83 -12.50
C ASP A 360 16.32 -2.82 -13.48
N LEU A 361 16.45 -4.09 -13.07
CA LEU A 361 16.90 -5.19 -13.92
C LEU A 361 15.74 -6.13 -14.24
N ILE A 362 15.64 -6.52 -15.51
CA ILE A 362 14.62 -7.46 -15.98
C ILE A 362 15.33 -8.70 -16.55
N PHE A 363 15.10 -9.85 -15.93
CA PHE A 363 15.67 -11.13 -16.34
C PHE A 363 14.67 -11.92 -17.19
N THR A 364 15.16 -12.43 -18.31
CA THR A 364 14.38 -13.21 -19.29
C THR A 364 15.30 -14.22 -20.01
N GLY A 365 14.74 -15.01 -20.93
CA GLY A 365 15.45 -16.06 -21.66
C GLY A 365 15.27 -17.43 -21.01
N ASP A 366 16.30 -18.27 -21.10
CA ASP A 366 16.27 -19.62 -20.49
C ASP A 366 16.27 -19.56 -18.97
N ALA A 367 15.84 -20.65 -18.32
CA ALA A 367 16.05 -20.83 -16.89
C ALA A 367 17.57 -20.86 -16.57
N GLY A 368 18.01 -20.09 -15.57
CA GLY A 368 19.42 -19.71 -15.46
C GLY A 368 20.02 -19.62 -14.05
N GLU A 369 21.34 -19.41 -14.02
CA GLU A 369 22.12 -19.25 -12.78
C GLU A 369 22.89 -17.92 -12.78
N ILE A 370 22.73 -17.15 -11.70
CA ILE A 370 23.42 -15.89 -11.43
C ILE A 370 24.27 -16.05 -10.16
N VAL A 371 25.53 -15.61 -10.22
CA VAL A 371 26.43 -15.55 -9.06
C VAL A 371 26.86 -14.13 -8.79
N LEU A 372 26.57 -13.63 -7.60
CA LEU A 372 27.10 -12.37 -7.08
C LEU A 372 28.55 -12.59 -6.64
N ASP A 373 29.45 -11.85 -7.29
CA ASP A 373 30.86 -11.74 -6.94
C ASP A 373 31.11 -10.60 -5.93
N ASN A 374 30.20 -9.64 -5.79
CA ASN A 374 30.29 -8.54 -4.83
C ASN A 374 28.93 -8.24 -4.19
N SER A 375 28.92 -7.72 -2.95
CA SER A 375 27.71 -7.19 -2.31
C SER A 375 27.11 -6.05 -3.12
N VAL A 376 25.82 -6.15 -3.44
CA VAL A 376 25.09 -5.21 -4.27
C VAL A 376 24.17 -4.34 -3.42
N ASN A 377 24.36 -3.01 -3.50
CA ASN A 377 23.36 -2.04 -3.06
C ASN A 377 22.79 -1.34 -4.29
N GLN A 378 21.66 -1.84 -4.78
CA GLN A 378 21.01 -1.36 -6.00
C GLN A 378 20.19 -0.08 -5.78
N GLY A 379 20.17 0.47 -4.55
CA GLY A 379 19.41 1.68 -4.25
C GLY A 379 17.91 1.49 -4.47
N ALA A 380 17.34 2.28 -5.39
CA ALA A 380 15.96 2.16 -5.83
C ALA A 380 15.77 1.24 -7.04
N GLY A 381 16.80 0.56 -7.56
CA GLY A 381 16.60 -0.46 -8.59
C GLY A 381 15.96 -1.73 -8.03
N SER A 382 14.99 -2.28 -8.76
CA SER A 382 14.29 -3.53 -8.49
C SER A 382 14.78 -4.68 -9.40
N LEU A 383 14.43 -5.92 -9.06
CA LEU A 383 14.64 -7.10 -9.92
C LEU A 383 13.30 -7.64 -10.37
N THR A 384 13.12 -7.87 -11.67
CA THR A 384 11.96 -8.57 -12.23
C THR A 384 12.41 -9.84 -12.93
N PHE A 385 11.80 -10.98 -12.62
CA PHE A 385 12.11 -12.26 -13.23
C PHE A 385 10.93 -12.78 -14.07
N ASN A 386 11.20 -13.09 -15.35
CA ASN A 386 10.25 -13.68 -16.30
C ASN A 386 10.50 -15.17 -16.58
N SER A 387 11.58 -15.72 -16.05
CA SER A 387 12.00 -17.13 -16.19
C SER A 387 12.50 -17.62 -14.83
N ASP A 388 12.58 -18.95 -14.63
CA ASP A 388 13.14 -19.53 -13.41
C ASP A 388 14.64 -19.21 -13.25
N PHE A 389 15.09 -18.88 -12.03
CA PHE A 389 16.51 -18.60 -11.78
C PHE A 389 16.99 -19.17 -10.44
N LYS A 390 18.28 -19.48 -10.38
CA LYS A 390 19.03 -19.59 -9.13
C LYS A 390 19.96 -18.39 -9.01
N VAL A 391 19.84 -17.65 -7.92
CA VAL A 391 20.71 -16.51 -7.59
C VAL A 391 21.51 -16.88 -6.34
N SER A 392 22.83 -16.81 -6.40
CA SER A 392 23.73 -17.30 -5.34
C SER A 392 24.98 -16.44 -5.19
N THR A 393 25.80 -16.73 -4.19
CA THR A 393 27.10 -16.10 -3.96
C THR A 393 28.14 -17.15 -3.56
N LYS A 394 29.42 -16.87 -3.78
CA LYS A 394 30.57 -17.72 -3.41
C LYS A 394 31.45 -17.09 -2.32
N ASN A 395 31.06 -15.92 -1.80
CA ASN A 395 31.86 -15.09 -0.89
C ASN A 395 30.99 -14.24 0.08
N ASP A 396 29.84 -14.77 0.48
CA ASP A 396 28.87 -14.15 1.39
C ASP A 396 28.37 -12.75 0.96
N SER A 397 28.45 -12.44 -0.35
CA SER A 397 27.91 -11.20 -0.90
C SER A 397 26.42 -11.07 -0.62
N THR A 398 26.02 -9.86 -0.23
CA THR A 398 24.65 -9.45 0.08
C THR A 398 23.96 -8.79 -1.10
N TRP A 399 22.63 -8.72 -1.10
CA TRP A 399 21.87 -7.85 -2.01
C TRP A 399 20.81 -7.06 -1.26
N ILE A 400 20.76 -5.76 -1.52
CA ILE A 400 19.65 -4.87 -1.17
C ILE A 400 19.30 -3.93 -2.33
N GLY A 401 18.01 -3.68 -2.52
CA GLY A 401 17.46 -2.83 -3.57
C GLY A 401 15.98 -2.55 -3.33
N SER A 402 15.26 -2.05 -4.34
CA SER A 402 13.84 -1.70 -4.21
C SER A 402 12.94 -2.90 -3.89
N GLY A 403 13.29 -4.08 -4.42
CA GLY A 403 12.63 -5.35 -4.14
C GLY A 403 12.69 -6.30 -5.33
N ILE A 404 12.02 -7.45 -5.21
CA ILE A 404 11.95 -8.51 -6.21
C ILE A 404 10.50 -8.72 -6.67
N ILE A 405 10.31 -8.81 -7.99
CA ILE A 405 9.05 -9.08 -8.68
C ILE A 405 9.20 -10.41 -9.41
N LEU A 406 8.43 -11.42 -9.01
CA LEU A 406 8.42 -12.73 -9.67
C LEU A 406 7.12 -12.89 -10.44
N ASN A 407 7.18 -12.92 -11.77
CA ASN A 407 5.96 -13.09 -12.57
C ASN A 407 5.31 -14.46 -12.33
N LYS A 408 4.08 -14.61 -12.78
CA LYS A 408 3.31 -15.84 -12.59
C LYS A 408 4.08 -17.04 -13.16
N ASP A 409 3.99 -18.17 -12.44
CA ASP A 409 4.62 -19.45 -12.79
C ASP A 409 6.17 -19.44 -12.78
N VAL A 410 6.81 -18.33 -12.34
CA VAL A 410 8.26 -18.20 -12.15
C VAL A 410 8.67 -18.60 -10.73
N ASN A 411 9.77 -19.35 -10.62
CA ASN A 411 10.38 -19.79 -9.37
C ASN A 411 11.84 -19.32 -9.30
N VAL A 412 12.19 -18.59 -8.24
CA VAL A 412 13.57 -18.13 -8.00
C VAL A 412 14.12 -18.73 -6.72
N LEU A 413 15.15 -19.56 -6.86
CA LEU A 413 15.97 -20.06 -5.75
C LEU A 413 16.97 -18.97 -5.35
N TRP A 414 16.76 -18.37 -4.20
CA TRP A 414 17.48 -17.20 -3.72
C TRP A 414 18.41 -17.57 -2.56
N GLN A 415 19.71 -17.60 -2.85
CA GLN A 415 20.77 -18.04 -1.93
C GLN A 415 21.69 -16.87 -1.52
N VAL A 416 21.13 -15.66 -1.42
CA VAL A 416 21.84 -14.42 -1.10
C VAL A 416 21.21 -13.78 0.14
N ASN A 417 22.03 -13.42 1.13
CA ASN A 417 21.58 -12.76 2.35
C ASN A 417 21.28 -11.26 2.12
N GLY A 418 20.42 -10.68 2.94
CA GLY A 418 20.17 -9.24 3.00
C GLY A 418 21.05 -8.53 4.03
N GLU A 419 20.81 -7.23 4.24
CA GLU A 419 21.56 -6.41 5.20
C GLU A 419 20.69 -5.92 6.37
N LYS A 420 21.32 -5.81 7.55
CA LYS A 420 20.69 -5.33 8.77
C LYS A 420 20.09 -3.93 8.59
N GLY A 421 18.80 -3.80 8.88
CA GLY A 421 18.09 -2.51 8.79
C GLY A 421 17.55 -2.19 7.39
N ASP A 422 17.79 -3.05 6.40
CA ASP A 422 17.01 -3.09 5.16
C ASP A 422 15.87 -4.12 5.26
N ALA A 423 14.89 -3.98 4.37
CA ALA A 423 13.85 -4.98 4.17
C ALA A 423 13.80 -5.40 2.70
N LEU A 424 13.94 -6.71 2.43
CA LEU A 424 13.60 -7.26 1.13
C LEU A 424 12.08 -7.13 0.92
N HIS A 425 11.66 -6.51 -0.18
CA HIS A 425 10.25 -6.45 -0.56
C HIS A 425 10.01 -7.44 -1.71
N LYS A 426 9.00 -8.30 -1.59
CA LYS A 426 8.64 -9.30 -2.61
C LYS A 426 7.20 -9.14 -3.06
N ILE A 427 6.98 -9.04 -4.37
CA ILE A 427 5.67 -9.11 -5.02
C ILE A 427 5.73 -10.00 -6.29
N GLY A 428 4.64 -10.00 -7.07
CA GLY A 428 4.43 -10.92 -8.19
C GLY A 428 3.98 -12.31 -7.73
N GLU A 429 3.17 -12.96 -8.58
CA GLU A 429 2.49 -14.24 -8.28
C GLU A 429 3.45 -15.44 -8.12
N GLY A 430 4.69 -15.35 -8.63
CA GLY A 430 5.68 -16.43 -8.57
C GLY A 430 6.22 -16.76 -7.17
N THR A 431 7.16 -17.71 -7.09
CA THR A 431 7.70 -18.27 -5.84
C THR A 431 9.14 -17.84 -5.60
N LEU A 432 9.41 -17.18 -4.47
CA LEU A 432 10.78 -16.92 -3.99
C LEU A 432 11.16 -18.00 -2.97
N HIS A 433 12.09 -18.89 -3.31
CA HIS A 433 12.59 -19.92 -2.40
C HIS A 433 13.91 -19.44 -1.77
N VAL A 434 13.84 -18.96 -0.52
CA VAL A 434 14.99 -18.42 0.21
C VAL A 434 15.76 -19.57 0.84
N LYS A 435 16.99 -19.80 0.35
CA LYS A 435 17.87 -20.92 0.72
C LYS A 435 19.34 -20.49 0.72
N SER A 436 19.65 -19.41 1.42
CA SER A 436 21.03 -18.99 1.72
C SER A 436 21.53 -19.68 2.99
N THR A 437 22.73 -19.33 3.45
CA THR A 437 23.40 -19.95 4.61
C THR A 437 23.51 -18.96 5.76
N GLY A 438 23.39 -19.46 6.99
CA GLY A 438 23.65 -18.69 8.21
C GLY A 438 22.52 -17.73 8.59
N LYS A 439 22.89 -16.69 9.34
CA LYS A 439 21.96 -15.71 9.89
C LYS A 439 21.80 -14.49 8.97
N ASN A 440 20.69 -14.39 8.25
CA ASN A 440 20.32 -13.18 7.54
C ASN A 440 19.78 -12.12 8.53
N GLU A 441 20.47 -10.97 8.65
CA GLU A 441 20.04 -9.86 9.51
C GLU A 441 18.98 -8.94 8.87
N GLY A 442 18.66 -9.11 7.59
CA GLY A 442 17.64 -8.32 6.88
C GLY A 442 16.21 -8.68 7.30
N ASP A 443 15.28 -7.75 7.08
CA ASP A 443 13.84 -7.99 7.20
C ASP A 443 13.23 -8.46 5.85
N LEU A 444 12.02 -9.00 5.89
CA LEU A 444 11.19 -9.32 4.71
C LEU A 444 9.82 -8.64 4.80
N ARG A 445 9.35 -8.09 3.67
CA ARG A 445 7.95 -7.72 3.44
C ARG A 445 7.43 -8.44 2.21
N VAL A 446 6.35 -9.20 2.36
CA VAL A 446 5.71 -9.94 1.28
C VAL A 446 4.36 -9.30 0.97
N GLY A 447 4.17 -8.97 -0.31
CA GLY A 447 2.95 -8.38 -0.82
C GLY A 447 2.22 -9.23 -1.85
N ASP A 448 2.84 -10.26 -2.43
CA ASP A 448 2.19 -11.11 -3.43
C ASP A 448 2.89 -12.48 -3.59
N GLY A 449 2.19 -13.46 -4.18
CA GLY A 449 2.66 -14.81 -4.47
C GLY A 449 3.26 -15.57 -3.27
N THR A 450 4.16 -16.51 -3.53
CA THR A 450 4.74 -17.37 -2.50
C THR A 450 6.16 -16.96 -2.10
N VAL A 451 6.50 -17.10 -0.81
CA VAL A 451 7.88 -17.11 -0.32
C VAL A 451 8.09 -18.34 0.56
N ILE A 452 9.09 -19.17 0.25
CA ILE A 452 9.48 -20.33 1.06
C ILE A 452 10.72 -19.96 1.86
N LEU A 453 10.67 -20.13 3.18
CA LEU A 453 11.81 -19.91 4.08
C LEU A 453 12.49 -21.26 4.36
N ASP A 454 13.67 -21.48 3.79
CA ASP A 454 14.44 -22.73 3.84
C ASP A 454 15.94 -22.36 3.94
N GLN A 455 16.27 -21.39 4.79
CA GLN A 455 17.64 -21.00 5.11
C GLN A 455 18.40 -22.17 5.73
N GLN A 456 19.65 -22.35 5.34
CA GLN A 456 20.53 -23.43 5.79
C GLN A 456 21.41 -22.98 6.97
N LYS A 457 21.83 -23.93 7.81
CA LYS A 457 22.77 -23.67 8.90
C LYS A 457 24.17 -23.35 8.38
N ASP A 458 24.84 -22.37 8.99
CA ASP A 458 26.29 -22.16 8.81
C ASP A 458 27.12 -23.21 9.56
N ASP A 459 28.45 -23.16 9.40
CA ASP A 459 29.40 -24.06 10.07
C ASP A 459 29.35 -24.00 11.61
N ASN A 460 28.77 -22.94 12.18
CA ASN A 460 28.56 -22.77 13.62
C ASN A 460 27.15 -23.22 14.08
N GLY A 461 26.31 -23.70 13.15
CA GLY A 461 24.94 -24.13 13.40
C GLY A 461 23.91 -23.00 13.44
N ASN A 462 24.27 -21.75 13.10
CA ASN A 462 23.31 -20.64 13.08
C ASN A 462 22.43 -20.72 11.83
N VAL A 463 21.14 -20.48 11.99
CA VAL A 463 20.17 -20.32 10.89
C VAL A 463 19.19 -19.20 11.23
N GLN A 464 18.86 -18.36 10.25
CA GLN A 464 17.76 -17.39 10.31
C GLN A 464 17.48 -16.88 8.90
N ALA A 465 16.30 -17.14 8.34
CA ALA A 465 15.93 -16.66 7.00
C ALA A 465 15.77 -15.14 6.94
N PHE A 466 15.16 -14.54 7.97
CA PHE A 466 15.02 -13.08 8.13
C PHE A 466 14.89 -12.71 9.61
N ASN A 467 15.29 -11.49 9.95
CA ASN A 467 15.12 -10.91 11.29
C ASN A 467 13.64 -10.63 11.65
N LYS A 468 12.81 -10.28 10.65
CA LYS A 468 11.38 -9.98 10.78
C LYS A 468 10.67 -10.23 9.46
N VAL A 469 9.45 -10.77 9.49
CA VAL A 469 8.60 -10.99 8.30
C VAL A 469 7.31 -10.20 8.44
N THR A 470 6.92 -9.48 7.39
CA THR A 470 5.64 -8.75 7.31
C THR A 470 4.84 -9.22 6.11
N ILE A 471 3.66 -9.81 6.36
CA ILE A 471 2.76 -10.38 5.35
C ILE A 471 1.63 -9.38 5.11
N THR A 472 1.40 -8.96 3.86
CA THR A 472 0.50 -7.84 3.54
C THR A 472 -0.31 -8.04 2.25
N SER A 473 -1.38 -7.25 2.11
CA SER A 473 -2.36 -7.20 1.01
C SER A 473 -3.38 -8.35 0.92
N GLY A 474 -3.14 -9.48 1.58
CA GLY A 474 -4.01 -10.67 1.53
C GLY A 474 -3.74 -11.61 0.34
N ARG A 475 -2.90 -11.20 -0.62
CA ARG A 475 -2.44 -12.02 -1.75
C ARG A 475 -1.41 -13.10 -1.39
N PRO A 476 -0.40 -12.85 -0.52
CA PRO A 476 0.75 -13.75 -0.43
C PRO A 476 0.59 -14.91 0.54
N THR A 477 1.45 -15.92 0.34
CA THR A 477 1.71 -17.02 1.28
C THR A 477 3.20 -17.06 1.65
N VAL A 478 3.51 -17.14 2.94
CA VAL A 478 4.85 -17.44 3.46
C VAL A 478 4.84 -18.86 4.01
N VAL A 479 5.73 -19.71 3.51
CA VAL A 479 5.84 -21.13 3.89
C VAL A 479 7.08 -21.33 4.76
N LEU A 480 6.94 -22.04 5.87
CA LEU A 480 8.07 -22.48 6.70
C LEU A 480 8.63 -23.82 6.19
N GLY A 481 9.92 -23.86 5.85
CA GLY A 481 10.64 -25.11 5.59
C GLY A 481 10.87 -25.90 6.88
N ASP A 482 11.27 -25.21 7.95
CA ASP A 482 11.36 -25.75 9.30
C ASP A 482 11.00 -24.69 10.39
N ALA A 483 11.07 -25.08 11.66
CA ALA A 483 10.73 -24.23 12.81
C ALA A 483 11.85 -23.28 13.27
N GLU A 484 13.08 -23.41 12.78
CA GLU A 484 14.24 -22.56 13.13
C GLU A 484 14.38 -21.34 12.21
N GLN A 485 13.63 -21.30 11.09
CA GLN A 485 13.70 -20.27 10.05
C GLN A 485 13.53 -18.82 10.54
N ILE A 486 12.69 -18.59 11.55
CA ILE A 486 12.43 -17.26 12.12
C ILE A 486 11.87 -17.35 13.54
N ASP A 487 12.24 -16.39 14.40
CA ASP A 487 11.50 -16.16 15.66
C ASP A 487 10.05 -15.79 15.32
N ALA A 488 9.10 -16.68 15.64
CA ALA A 488 7.68 -16.48 15.38
C ALA A 488 7.10 -15.21 16.03
N ASN A 489 7.74 -14.65 17.07
CA ASN A 489 7.37 -13.35 17.61
C ASN A 489 7.66 -12.19 16.63
N ASN A 490 8.53 -12.35 15.64
CA ASN A 490 8.88 -11.33 14.64
C ASN A 490 8.08 -11.48 13.33
N ILE A 491 7.01 -12.26 13.33
CA ILE A 491 6.03 -12.31 12.24
C ILE A 491 4.92 -11.28 12.47
N TYR A 492 4.59 -10.52 11.43
CA TYR A 492 3.55 -9.50 11.41
C TYR A 492 2.60 -9.74 10.23
N PHE A 493 1.29 -9.77 10.49
CA PHE A 493 0.27 -9.63 9.46
C PHE A 493 -0.15 -8.17 9.39
N GLY A 494 0.36 -7.44 8.40
CA GLY A 494 0.05 -6.04 8.16
C GLY A 494 -1.33 -5.85 7.52
N PHE A 495 -1.52 -4.73 6.83
CA PHE A 495 -2.80 -4.42 6.15
C PHE A 495 -3.23 -5.56 5.22
N ARG A 496 -4.46 -6.06 5.40
CA ARG A 496 -5.06 -7.24 4.74
C ARG A 496 -4.31 -8.58 4.92
N GLY A 497 -3.26 -8.63 5.73
CA GLY A 497 -2.53 -9.87 6.04
C GLY A 497 -2.14 -10.70 4.81
N GLY A 498 -2.52 -11.97 4.81
CA GLY A 498 -2.06 -13.04 3.93
C GLY A 498 -1.87 -14.33 4.74
N ARG A 499 -1.31 -15.36 4.12
CA ARG A 499 -1.11 -16.68 4.76
C ARG A 499 0.30 -16.84 5.32
N LEU A 500 0.39 -17.36 6.54
CA LEU A 500 1.56 -18.07 7.05
C LEU A 500 1.21 -19.57 7.03
N ASP A 501 1.81 -20.31 6.10
CA ASP A 501 1.74 -21.77 6.08
C ASP A 501 2.85 -22.35 6.95
N LEU A 502 2.44 -23.12 7.97
CA LEU A 502 3.36 -23.81 8.86
C LEU A 502 3.94 -25.07 8.22
N ASN A 503 3.30 -25.65 7.19
CA ASN A 503 3.78 -26.81 6.47
C ASN A 503 4.28 -27.95 7.40
N GLY A 504 3.43 -28.38 8.33
CA GLY A 504 3.74 -29.39 9.35
C GLY A 504 4.60 -28.93 10.54
N ASN A 505 5.11 -27.69 10.53
CA ASN A 505 5.95 -27.19 11.63
C ASN A 505 5.16 -26.75 12.87
N SER A 506 5.84 -26.77 14.02
CA SER A 506 5.32 -26.23 15.28
C SER A 506 5.99 -24.91 15.63
N ILE A 507 5.19 -23.87 15.90
CA ILE A 507 5.68 -22.55 16.35
C ILE A 507 5.21 -22.22 17.77
N SER A 508 5.99 -21.40 18.47
CA SER A 508 5.66 -20.87 19.80
C SER A 508 5.89 -19.36 19.84
N LEU A 509 4.90 -18.59 20.25
CA LEU A 509 4.95 -17.14 20.27
C LEU A 509 4.10 -16.55 21.41
N SER A 510 4.50 -15.36 21.87
CA SER A 510 3.81 -14.65 22.94
C SER A 510 2.38 -14.23 22.53
N ARG A 511 2.23 -13.68 21.32
CA ARG A 511 0.97 -13.21 20.73
C ARG A 511 1.09 -13.17 19.21
N ILE A 512 -0.03 -13.29 18.50
CA ILE A 512 -0.07 -13.03 17.06
C ILE A 512 -0.18 -11.52 16.81
N LYS A 513 0.65 -10.99 15.90
CA LYS A 513 0.64 -9.57 15.52
C LYS A 513 -0.18 -9.40 14.24
N ALA A 514 -1.45 -8.98 14.37
CA ALA A 514 -2.37 -8.87 13.24
C ALA A 514 -3.07 -7.51 13.17
N ALA A 515 -3.01 -6.88 12.00
CA ALA A 515 -3.62 -5.58 11.75
C ALA A 515 -5.15 -5.64 11.60
N ASP A 516 -5.64 -6.69 10.96
CA ASP A 516 -7.03 -6.92 10.59
C ASP A 516 -7.30 -8.42 10.33
N ASN A 517 -8.47 -8.74 9.77
CA ASN A 517 -8.97 -10.10 9.59
C ASN A 517 -8.45 -10.83 8.34
N GLY A 518 -7.54 -10.23 7.58
CA GLY A 518 -6.84 -10.90 6.48
C GLY A 518 -5.64 -11.74 6.93
N ALA A 519 -5.27 -11.69 8.21
CA ALA A 519 -4.27 -12.58 8.78
C ALA A 519 -4.75 -14.04 8.78
N MET A 520 -3.98 -14.97 8.20
CA MET A 520 -4.28 -16.40 8.21
C MET A 520 -3.06 -17.22 8.63
N ILE A 521 -3.23 -18.13 9.57
CA ILE A 521 -2.23 -19.16 9.89
C ILE A 521 -2.82 -20.51 9.46
N VAL A 522 -2.13 -21.20 8.56
CA VAL A 522 -2.61 -22.40 7.87
C VAL A 522 -1.62 -23.55 8.01
N ASN A 523 -2.05 -24.75 7.66
CA ASN A 523 -1.17 -25.87 7.41
C ASN A 523 -1.58 -26.50 6.08
N HIS A 524 -0.77 -26.35 5.03
CA HIS A 524 -1.03 -26.98 3.73
C HIS A 524 -0.40 -28.39 3.63
N ASN A 525 0.28 -28.85 4.67
CA ASN A 525 0.81 -30.21 4.75
C ASN A 525 -0.30 -31.19 5.17
N ALA A 526 -0.61 -32.18 4.32
CA ALA A 526 -1.66 -33.17 4.57
C ALA A 526 -1.21 -34.28 5.55
N ASP A 527 0.08 -34.59 5.59
CA ASP A 527 0.62 -35.77 6.27
C ASP A 527 1.11 -35.46 7.70
N THR A 528 1.49 -34.20 7.95
CA THR A 528 2.08 -33.76 9.23
C THR A 528 1.24 -32.64 9.84
N ALA A 529 0.74 -32.90 11.05
CA ALA A 529 0.00 -31.92 11.85
C ALA A 529 0.91 -30.79 12.35
N ALA A 530 0.50 -29.55 12.13
CA ALA A 530 1.18 -28.35 12.63
C ALA A 530 0.62 -27.94 14.01
N LYS A 531 1.37 -27.10 14.75
CA LYS A 531 0.92 -26.58 16.05
C LYS A 531 1.32 -25.14 16.30
N VAL A 532 0.39 -24.32 16.78
CA VAL A 532 0.65 -22.97 17.30
C VAL A 532 0.54 -23.00 18.81
N THR A 533 1.61 -22.65 19.52
CA THR A 533 1.60 -22.49 20.98
C THR A 533 1.64 -21.01 21.34
N LEU A 534 0.59 -20.52 22.01
CA LEU A 534 0.46 -19.12 22.44
C LEU A 534 0.76 -19.03 23.93
N THR A 535 1.86 -18.36 24.28
CA THR A 535 2.50 -18.44 25.62
C THR A 535 2.45 -17.16 26.43
N GLY A 536 1.88 -16.07 25.90
CA GLY A 536 2.09 -14.72 26.42
C GLY A 536 0.87 -14.01 27.01
N ASN A 537 1.16 -12.83 27.56
CA ASN A 537 0.18 -11.77 27.81
C ASN A 537 0.09 -10.85 26.58
N GLY A 538 -0.95 -10.01 26.50
CA GLY A 538 -1.19 -9.07 25.41
C GLY A 538 -0.17 -7.91 25.24
N ILE A 539 -0.57 -6.91 24.46
CA ILE A 539 0.33 -5.82 24.00
C ILE A 539 1.08 -5.16 25.18
N ASN A 540 2.40 -5.04 25.01
CA ASN A 540 3.38 -4.46 25.95
C ASN A 540 3.55 -5.22 27.28
N ASN A 541 3.30 -6.54 27.34
CA ASN A 541 3.46 -7.39 28.54
C ASN A 541 2.73 -6.87 29.80
N THR A 542 1.75 -5.99 29.62
CA THR A 542 1.07 -5.23 30.68
C THR A 542 -0.45 -5.32 30.57
N ASN A 543 -0.99 -5.54 29.37
CA ASN A 543 -2.34 -6.06 29.19
C ASN A 543 -2.29 -7.59 29.17
N THR A 544 -3.24 -8.27 29.81
CA THR A 544 -3.42 -9.73 29.72
C THR A 544 -4.17 -10.15 28.46
N ASP A 545 -5.11 -9.31 28.03
CA ASP A 545 -6.04 -9.57 26.93
C ASP A 545 -5.30 -9.64 25.58
N GLN A 546 -5.47 -10.75 24.87
CA GLN A 546 -5.09 -10.87 23.46
C GLN A 546 -6.33 -10.68 22.58
N ALA A 547 -6.10 -10.47 21.28
CA ALA A 547 -7.16 -10.52 20.28
C ALA A 547 -6.55 -10.90 18.94
N TYR A 548 -7.04 -11.98 18.33
CA TYR A 548 -6.70 -12.35 16.96
C TYR A 548 -7.92 -12.19 16.06
N LEU A 549 -7.86 -11.22 15.15
CA LEU A 549 -8.95 -10.92 14.21
C LEU A 549 -8.95 -11.83 12.97
N GLY A 550 -7.88 -12.60 12.79
CA GLY A 550 -7.60 -13.42 11.61
C GLY A 550 -8.33 -14.77 11.63
N PHE A 551 -7.66 -15.80 11.11
CA PHE A 551 -8.23 -17.13 11.00
C PHE A 551 -7.16 -18.22 11.09
N PHE A 552 -7.48 -19.31 11.78
CA PHE A 552 -6.67 -20.52 11.83
C PHE A 552 -7.27 -21.58 10.88
N GLY A 553 -6.44 -22.19 10.04
CA GLY A 553 -6.85 -23.11 8.98
C GLY A 553 -7.12 -22.40 7.65
N GLU A 554 -7.34 -23.18 6.60
CA GLU A 554 -7.58 -22.69 5.25
C GLU A 554 -9.09 -22.44 4.99
N LYS A 555 -9.39 -21.42 4.17
CA LYS A 555 -10.75 -21.09 3.69
C LYS A 555 -10.96 -21.38 2.21
N ASP A 556 -9.87 -21.47 1.46
CA ASP A 556 -9.88 -21.80 0.05
C ASP A 556 -9.96 -23.32 -0.12
N ASN A 557 -11.12 -23.80 -0.58
CA ASN A 557 -11.38 -25.23 -0.78
C ASN A 557 -10.53 -25.86 -1.90
N SER A 558 -9.75 -25.08 -2.65
CA SER A 558 -8.77 -25.59 -3.62
C SER A 558 -7.40 -25.91 -3.01
N LEU A 559 -7.15 -25.49 -1.77
CA LEU A 559 -5.90 -25.70 -1.04
C LEU A 559 -6.10 -26.70 0.10
N THR A 560 -5.03 -27.42 0.45
CA THR A 560 -5.03 -28.40 1.55
C THR A 560 -5.31 -27.71 2.88
N ASN A 561 -6.29 -28.19 3.65
CA ASN A 561 -6.52 -27.78 5.03
C ASN A 561 -6.05 -28.88 5.99
N GLY A 562 -4.72 -29.00 6.17
CA GLY A 562 -4.08 -29.96 7.03
C GLY A 562 -4.34 -29.71 8.51
N GLU A 563 -4.04 -30.70 9.36
CA GLU A 563 -4.32 -30.60 10.80
C GLU A 563 -3.50 -29.46 11.43
N LEU A 564 -4.18 -28.57 12.16
CA LEU A 564 -3.58 -27.40 12.81
C LEU A 564 -4.07 -27.30 14.26
N ASN A 565 -3.19 -27.64 15.20
CA ASN A 565 -3.50 -27.64 16.63
C ASN A 565 -3.16 -26.30 17.28
N ILE A 566 -4.12 -25.71 18.01
CA ILE A 566 -3.93 -24.43 18.71
C ILE A 566 -3.86 -24.67 20.22
N HIS A 567 -2.70 -24.40 20.81
CA HIS A 567 -2.45 -24.56 22.25
C HIS A 567 -2.31 -23.18 22.91
N TYR A 568 -3.33 -22.75 23.65
CA TYR A 568 -3.25 -21.56 24.48
C TYR A 568 -2.73 -21.94 25.87
N ASN A 569 -1.53 -21.47 26.22
CA ASN A 569 -0.84 -21.80 27.47
C ASN A 569 -0.27 -20.51 28.11
N PRO A 570 -1.13 -19.58 28.57
CA PRO A 570 -0.72 -18.30 29.15
C PRO A 570 -0.02 -18.50 30.50
N PRO A 571 0.81 -17.54 30.95
CA PRO A 571 1.62 -17.68 32.17
C PRO A 571 0.84 -17.35 33.46
N SER A 572 -0.48 -17.16 33.40
CA SER A 572 -1.34 -16.91 34.57
C SER A 572 -2.83 -17.21 34.30
N ASP A 573 -3.60 -17.46 35.37
CA ASP A 573 -5.04 -17.77 35.37
C ASP A 573 -5.97 -16.65 34.86
N LYS A 574 -5.44 -15.62 34.18
CA LYS A 574 -6.15 -14.42 33.71
C LYS A 574 -6.01 -14.14 32.21
N GLY A 575 -5.46 -15.09 31.46
CA GLY A 575 -5.38 -15.00 30.01
C GLY A 575 -6.74 -15.26 29.34
N PHE A 576 -7.19 -14.32 28.51
CA PHE A 576 -8.26 -14.51 27.53
C PHE A 576 -7.68 -14.27 26.12
N LEU A 577 -8.08 -15.12 25.16
CA LEU A 577 -7.68 -15.08 23.74
C LEU A 577 -8.81 -14.54 22.86
#